data_AF-A0A090CZV5-F1
#
_entry.id   AF-A0A090CZV5-F1
#
_cell.length_a   1.000
_cell.length_b   1.000
_cell.length_c   1.000
_cell.angle_alpha   90.00
_cell.angle_beta   90.00
_cell.angle_gamma   90.00
#
_symmetry.space_group_name_H-M   'P 1'
#
loop_
_entity.id
_entity.type
_entity.pdbx_description
1 polymer ?
#
loop_
_entity_poly.entity_id
_entity_poly.type
_entity_poly.pdbx_seq_one_letter_code
_entity_poly.pdbx_strand_id
1 'polypeptide(L)'
;MCLFYNILYYILFFFSSFAGYCNNNDYLNYNDVPCDDLYRVREEHSKEMFAKYGLQFSGYGSGWDNEVLNYAMISMKWQGPCNKDLAKKMLLEGVRDFAKKLKNDSKLSSYVPNDIEGKIVYTIFFNNKKKHAWVCQDIEDWENQIQDVSLQKNKVYFFAEDYDGFEKKVIEEIEL
;
A
#
# COMPACT_ATOMS: atom_id res chain seq x y z
N MET A 1 27.56 15.38 15.97
CA MET A 1 27.20 15.36 14.52
C MET A 1 26.19 14.27 14.13
N CYS A 2 26.07 13.14 14.83
CA CYS A 2 25.17 12.04 14.41
C CYS A 2 23.66 12.24 14.68
N LEU A 3 23.27 13.17 15.56
CA LEU A 3 21.85 13.46 15.84
C LEU A 3 21.19 14.33 14.75
N PHE A 4 21.94 15.22 14.11
CA PHE A 4 21.43 16.09 13.05
C PHE A 4 21.13 15.33 11.74
N TYR A 5 21.94 14.32 11.41
CA TYR A 5 21.75 13.53 10.20
C TYR A 5 20.50 12.64 10.23
N ASN A 6 20.15 12.09 11.41
CA ASN A 6 18.94 11.28 11.54
C ASN A 6 17.67 12.12 11.36
N ILE A 7 17.63 13.31 11.96
CA ILE A 7 16.48 14.23 11.83
C ILE A 7 16.36 14.73 10.37
N LEU A 8 17.48 15.05 9.71
CA LEU A 8 17.47 15.45 8.30
C LEU A 8 17.02 14.32 7.37
N TYR A 9 17.37 13.06 7.67
CA TYR A 9 16.91 11.90 6.90
C TYR A 9 15.41 11.65 7.06
N TYR A 10 14.87 11.77 8.27
CA TYR A 10 13.42 11.70 8.50
C TYR A 10 12.66 12.83 7.81
N ILE A 11 13.22 14.05 7.80
CA ILE A 11 12.62 15.21 7.10
C ILE A 11 12.69 15.01 5.57
N LEU A 12 13.81 14.53 5.03
CA LEU A 12 13.96 14.26 3.60
C LEU A 12 13.11 13.07 3.11
N PHE A 13 12.87 12.06 3.96
CA PHE A 13 11.93 10.97 3.67
C PHE A 13 10.47 11.44 3.71
N PHE A 14 10.15 12.41 4.59
CA PHE A 14 8.87 13.10 4.57
C PHE A 14 8.65 13.89 3.27
N PHE A 15 9.70 14.50 2.70
CA PHE A 15 9.59 15.28 1.45
C PHE A 15 9.63 14.45 0.16
N SER A 16 10.27 13.28 0.12
CA SER A 16 10.20 12.38 -1.05
C SER A 16 8.84 11.67 -1.18
N SER A 17 8.01 11.72 -0.13
CA SER A 17 6.63 11.21 -0.12
C SER A 17 5.64 12.06 -0.92
N PHE A 18 6.04 13.26 -1.39
CA PHE A 18 5.16 14.18 -2.14
C PHE A 18 5.09 13.92 -3.64
N ALA A 19 5.87 12.98 -4.18
CA ALA A 19 5.77 12.57 -5.58
C ALA A 19 4.77 11.41 -5.74
N GLY A 20 3.53 11.61 -5.31
CA GLY A 20 2.43 10.72 -5.66
C GLY A 20 2.07 10.91 -7.12
N TYR A 21 2.70 10.16 -8.02
CA TYR A 21 2.35 10.17 -9.45
C TYR A 21 0.91 9.65 -9.63
N CYS A 22 -0.02 10.56 -9.91
CA CYS A 22 -1.27 10.22 -10.58
C CYS A 22 -0.91 9.90 -12.03
N ASN A 23 -0.94 8.62 -12.41
CA ASN A 23 -0.59 8.22 -13.76
C ASN A 23 -1.77 8.56 -14.68
N ASN A 24 -1.55 9.53 -15.57
CA ASN A 24 -2.48 9.94 -16.61
C ASN A 24 -2.67 8.79 -17.61
N ASN A 25 -3.87 8.22 -17.66
CA ASN A 25 -4.43 7.85 -18.94
C ASN A 25 -5.20 9.06 -19.44
N ASP A 26 -4.95 9.42 -20.70
CA ASP A 26 -5.49 10.59 -21.39
C ASP A 26 -7.01 10.75 -21.15
N TYR A 27 -7.48 12.01 -21.11
CA TYR A 27 -8.88 12.49 -21.07
C TYR A 27 -9.45 13.11 -19.77
N LEU A 28 -8.73 13.17 -18.64
CA LEU A 28 -9.21 13.93 -17.48
C LEU A 28 -8.39 15.20 -17.25
N ASN A 29 -9.07 16.35 -17.28
CA ASN A 29 -8.50 17.64 -16.92
C ASN A 29 -8.06 17.56 -15.45
N TYR A 30 -6.81 17.96 -15.16
CA TYR A 30 -6.23 17.98 -13.81
C TYR A 30 -7.07 18.78 -12.79
N ASN A 31 -8.01 19.60 -13.27
CA ASN A 31 -8.83 20.51 -12.47
C ASN A 31 -10.19 19.94 -12.01
N ASP A 32 -10.63 18.77 -12.50
CA ASP A 32 -12.00 18.28 -12.23
C ASP A 32 -12.05 17.18 -11.15
N VAL A 33 -10.90 16.65 -10.75
CA VAL A 33 -10.80 15.56 -9.78
C VAL A 33 -10.20 16.08 -8.47
N PRO A 34 -10.79 15.79 -7.29
CA PRO A 34 -10.32 16.28 -5.99
C PRO A 34 -9.05 15.54 -5.50
N CYS A 35 -7.97 15.62 -6.28
CA CYS A 35 -6.70 14.95 -6.03
C CYS A 35 -6.06 15.36 -4.70
N ASP A 36 -6.14 16.65 -4.34
CA ASP A 36 -5.62 17.17 -3.07
C ASP A 36 -6.34 16.56 -1.86
N ASP A 37 -7.67 16.39 -1.96
CA ASP A 37 -8.45 15.78 -0.90
C ASP A 37 -8.20 14.28 -0.80
N LEU A 38 -7.99 13.60 -1.94
CA LEU A 38 -7.56 12.20 -1.93
C LEU A 38 -6.19 12.04 -1.27
N TYR A 39 -5.24 12.93 -1.57
CA TYR A 39 -3.93 12.94 -0.91
C TYR A 39 -4.04 13.15 0.60
N ARG A 40 -4.88 14.09 1.04
CA ARG A 40 -5.12 14.34 2.46
C ARG A 40 -5.69 13.11 3.17
N VAL A 41 -6.76 12.50 2.65
CA VAL A 41 -7.39 11.31 3.28
C VAL A 41 -6.42 10.15 3.36
N ARG A 42 -5.59 9.97 2.33
CA ARG A 42 -4.48 9.02 2.31
C ARG A 42 -3.48 9.27 3.44
N GLU A 43 -3.00 10.50 3.56
CA GLU A 43 -2.04 10.89 4.61
C GLU A 43 -2.60 10.65 6.02
N GLU A 44 -3.86 11.05 6.26
CA GLU A 44 -4.57 10.80 7.52
C GLU A 44 -4.63 9.31 7.84
N HIS A 45 -5.09 8.50 6.88
CA HIS A 45 -5.15 7.04 7.04
C HIS A 45 -3.76 6.44 7.34
N SER A 46 -2.70 6.87 6.65
CA SER A 46 -1.36 6.35 6.90
C SER A 46 -0.82 6.71 8.28
N LYS A 47 -1.09 7.91 8.78
CA LYS A 47 -0.73 8.29 10.15
C LYS A 47 -1.43 7.42 11.19
N GLU A 48 -2.70 7.11 10.96
CA GLU A 48 -3.47 6.24 11.86
C GLU A 48 -2.98 4.79 11.82
N MET A 49 -2.65 4.26 10.64
CA MET A 49 -2.08 2.91 10.50
C MET A 49 -0.69 2.83 11.14
N PHE A 50 0.13 3.89 11.04
CA PHE A 50 1.37 3.98 11.78
C PHE A 50 1.14 4.01 13.30
N ALA A 51 0.19 4.81 13.79
CA ALA A 51 -0.10 4.90 15.22
C ALA A 51 -0.65 3.58 15.78
N LYS A 52 -1.49 2.87 15.02
CA LYS A 52 -2.17 1.64 15.46
C LYS A 52 -1.29 0.40 15.33
N TYR A 53 -0.49 0.32 14.26
CA TYR A 53 0.26 -0.88 13.91
C TYR A 53 1.76 -0.65 13.73
N GLY A 54 2.24 0.58 13.69
CA GLY A 54 3.64 0.86 13.32
C GLY A 54 3.93 0.65 11.84
N LEU A 55 2.90 0.65 10.99
CA LEU A 55 3.05 0.57 9.53
C LEU A 55 3.52 1.91 8.97
N GLN A 56 4.73 1.93 8.41
CA GLN A 56 5.32 3.12 7.82
C GLN A 56 4.81 3.31 6.39
N PHE A 57 4.53 4.55 5.99
CA PHE A 57 4.11 4.85 4.63
C PHE A 57 5.15 4.43 3.58
N SER A 58 4.70 3.90 2.44
CA SER A 58 5.56 3.47 1.32
C SER A 58 5.16 4.02 -0.04
N GLY A 59 3.88 4.27 -0.29
CA GLY A 59 3.41 4.74 -1.60
C GLY A 59 1.89 4.77 -1.75
N TYR A 60 1.42 5.52 -2.76
CA TYR A 60 0.03 5.55 -3.19
C TYR A 60 -0.08 5.46 -4.71
N GLY A 61 -1.26 5.07 -5.18
CA GLY A 61 -1.66 5.18 -6.58
C GLY A 61 -3.17 5.31 -6.72
N SER A 62 -3.68 5.90 -7.79
CA SER A 62 -5.12 5.93 -8.11
C SER A 62 -5.31 6.04 -9.61
N GLY A 63 -6.47 5.55 -10.06
CA GLY A 63 -6.98 5.79 -11.40
C GLY A 63 -8.43 6.26 -11.32
N TRP A 64 -8.80 7.07 -12.30
CA TRP A 64 -10.10 7.75 -12.38
C TRP A 64 -10.69 7.49 -13.77
N ASP A 65 -11.99 7.17 -13.80
CA ASP A 65 -12.74 6.97 -15.04
C ASP A 65 -13.98 7.88 -15.00
N ASN A 66 -14.07 8.84 -15.93
CA ASN A 66 -15.19 9.81 -15.99
C ASN A 66 -15.47 10.46 -14.61
N GLU A 67 -14.44 11.03 -13.99
CA GLU A 67 -14.48 11.63 -12.64
C GLU A 67 -14.72 10.66 -11.47
N VAL A 68 -15.11 9.41 -11.72
CA VAL A 68 -15.30 8.39 -10.68
C VAL A 68 -13.97 7.72 -10.34
N LEU A 69 -13.69 7.56 -9.05
CA LEU A 69 -12.52 6.83 -8.56
C LEU A 69 -12.64 5.35 -8.94
N ASN A 70 -11.83 4.92 -9.90
CA ASN A 70 -11.84 3.55 -10.41
C ASN A 70 -11.04 2.62 -9.50
N TYR A 71 -9.87 3.05 -9.04
CA TYR A 71 -9.10 2.31 -8.04
C TYR A 71 -8.31 3.25 -7.14
N ALA A 72 -8.02 2.78 -5.92
CA ALA A 72 -7.08 3.44 -5.02
C ALA A 72 -6.11 2.41 -4.45
N MET A 73 -4.83 2.74 -4.51
CA MET A 73 -3.74 1.93 -4.01
C MET A 73 -3.07 2.63 -2.83
N ILE A 74 -2.77 1.85 -1.80
CA ILE A 74 -1.93 2.23 -0.68
C ILE A 74 -0.91 1.13 -0.40
N SER A 75 0.29 1.57 -0.05
CA SER A 75 1.44 0.72 0.19
C SER A 75 2.12 1.14 1.49
N MET A 76 2.38 0.18 2.37
CA MET A 76 2.93 0.38 3.70
C MET A 76 4.10 -0.56 3.97
N LYS A 77 5.00 -0.23 4.89
CA LYS A 77 6.15 -1.03 5.33
C LYS A 77 6.01 -1.43 6.79
N TRP A 78 6.29 -2.70 7.07
CA TRP A 78 6.37 -3.29 8.40
C TRP A 78 7.84 -3.62 8.73
N GLN A 79 8.31 -3.16 9.90
CA GLN A 79 9.70 -3.33 10.34
C GLN A 79 9.93 -4.58 11.21
N GLY A 80 8.89 -5.37 11.47
CA GLY A 80 8.98 -6.61 12.25
C GLY A 80 9.08 -7.87 11.38
N PRO A 81 9.11 -9.06 12.01
CA PRO A 81 9.05 -10.34 11.28
C PRO A 81 7.73 -10.48 10.51
N CYS A 82 7.74 -11.30 9.46
CA CYS A 82 6.54 -11.65 8.73
C CYS A 82 5.60 -12.47 9.64
N ASN A 83 4.32 -12.08 9.68
CA ASN A 83 3.25 -12.84 10.31
C ASN A 83 2.03 -12.73 9.39
N LYS A 84 1.74 -13.82 8.66
CA LYS A 84 0.70 -13.85 7.62
C LYS A 84 -0.68 -13.47 8.14
N ASP A 85 -1.08 -14.03 9.28
CA ASP A 85 -2.41 -13.79 9.87
C ASP A 85 -2.57 -12.33 10.33
N LEU A 86 -1.54 -11.80 10.98
CA LEU A 86 -1.54 -10.41 11.42
C LEU A 86 -1.55 -9.45 10.21
N ALA A 87 -0.77 -9.75 9.17
CA ALA A 87 -0.74 -8.98 7.93
C ALA A 87 -2.10 -8.99 7.23
N LYS A 88 -2.73 -10.16 7.09
CA LYS A 88 -4.07 -10.31 6.53
C LYS A 88 -5.09 -9.48 7.30
N LYS A 89 -5.04 -9.52 8.64
CA LYS A 89 -5.89 -8.69 9.50
C LYS A 89 -5.66 -7.19 9.26
N MET A 90 -4.40 -6.74 9.25
CA MET A 90 -4.05 -5.34 9.02
C MET A 90 -4.51 -4.85 7.64
N LEU A 91 -4.38 -5.67 6.61
CA LEU A 91 -4.86 -5.38 5.25
C LEU A 91 -6.36 -5.17 5.21
N LEU A 92 -7.13 -6.12 5.75
CA LEU A 92 -8.60 -6.06 5.75
C LEU A 92 -9.12 -4.86 6.54
N GLU A 93 -8.54 -4.60 7.71
CA GLU A 93 -8.89 -3.43 8.51
C GLU A 93 -8.50 -2.13 7.80
N GLY A 94 -7.30 -2.09 7.19
CA GLY A 94 -6.80 -0.93 6.45
C GLY A 94 -7.67 -0.58 5.26
N VAL A 95 -8.09 -1.57 4.46
CA VAL A 95 -8.99 -1.39 3.31
C VAL A 95 -10.35 -0.87 3.75
N ARG A 96 -10.96 -1.47 4.78
CA ARG A 96 -12.27 -1.03 5.29
C ARG A 96 -12.23 0.39 5.85
N ASP A 97 -11.20 0.70 6.63
CA ASP A 97 -11.02 2.03 7.20
C ASP A 97 -10.81 3.08 6.10
N PHE A 98 -9.93 2.79 5.14
CA PHE A 98 -9.68 3.70 4.03
C PHE A 98 -10.92 3.90 3.16
N ALA A 99 -11.63 2.83 2.80
CA ALA A 99 -12.90 2.91 2.08
C ALA A 99 -13.94 3.77 2.83
N LYS A 100 -14.05 3.59 4.15
CA LYS A 100 -14.96 4.37 5.00
C LYS A 100 -14.58 5.85 5.00
N LYS A 101 -13.29 6.18 5.09
CA LYS A 101 -12.82 7.57 5.04
C LYS A 101 -13.14 8.21 3.70
N LEU A 102 -12.84 7.54 2.58
CA LEU A 102 -13.17 8.02 1.24
C LEU A 102 -14.67 8.30 1.08
N LYS A 103 -15.53 7.37 1.51
CA LYS A 103 -17.00 7.51 1.41
C LYS A 103 -17.58 8.60 2.30
N ASN A 104 -16.97 8.86 3.44
CA ASN A 104 -17.46 9.85 4.41
C ASN A 104 -16.84 11.24 4.21
N ASP A 105 -15.85 11.37 3.34
CA ASP A 105 -15.22 12.65 3.06
C ASP A 105 -16.15 13.53 2.22
N SER A 106 -16.44 14.74 2.70
CA SER A 106 -17.44 15.63 2.08
C SER A 106 -17.08 16.04 0.66
N LYS A 107 -15.80 16.00 0.29
CA LYS A 107 -15.34 16.40 -1.05
C LYS A 107 -15.06 15.21 -1.97
N LEU A 108 -14.86 14.01 -1.43
CA LEU A 108 -14.61 12.80 -2.24
C LEU A 108 -15.87 11.95 -2.43
N SER A 109 -16.81 11.99 -1.49
CA SER A 109 -17.94 11.03 -1.43
C SER A 109 -18.73 10.90 -2.73
N SER A 110 -18.92 11.97 -3.50
CA SER A 110 -19.60 11.95 -4.80
C SER A 110 -18.84 11.23 -5.92
N TYR A 111 -17.51 11.10 -5.78
CA TYR A 111 -16.63 10.45 -6.76
C TYR A 111 -16.29 9.02 -6.37
N VAL A 112 -16.63 8.60 -5.15
CA VAL A 112 -16.26 7.29 -4.59
C VAL A 112 -17.41 6.31 -4.81
N PRO A 113 -17.21 5.24 -5.60
CA PRO A 113 -18.27 4.28 -5.85
C PRO A 113 -18.56 3.40 -4.61
N ASN A 114 -19.77 2.84 -4.55
CA ASN A 114 -20.18 1.99 -3.43
C ASN A 114 -19.29 0.76 -3.24
N ASP A 115 -18.74 0.22 -4.33
CA ASP A 115 -17.89 -0.97 -4.36
C ASP A 115 -16.39 -0.66 -4.22
N ILE A 116 -16.01 0.56 -3.81
CA ILE A 116 -14.61 0.98 -3.71
C ILE A 116 -13.74 0.03 -2.87
N GLU A 117 -14.29 -0.66 -1.87
CA GLU A 117 -13.55 -1.64 -1.05
C GLU A 117 -12.90 -2.73 -1.91
N GLY A 118 -13.64 -3.27 -2.88
CA GLY A 118 -13.13 -4.29 -3.82
C GLY A 118 -12.17 -3.73 -4.89
N LYS A 119 -12.07 -2.40 -4.97
CA LYS A 119 -11.21 -1.63 -5.89
C LYS A 119 -9.99 -1.03 -5.19
N ILE A 120 -9.87 -1.22 -3.88
CA ILE A 120 -8.66 -0.81 -3.14
C ILE A 120 -7.60 -1.89 -3.26
N VAL A 121 -6.40 -1.49 -3.66
CA VAL A 121 -5.19 -2.30 -3.56
C VAL A 121 -4.45 -1.88 -2.31
N TYR A 122 -4.29 -2.77 -1.34
CA TYR A 122 -3.52 -2.49 -0.12
C TYR A 122 -2.36 -3.45 -0.05
N THR A 123 -1.14 -2.95 0.11
CA THR A 123 0.06 -3.79 0.21
C THR A 123 0.85 -3.47 1.47
N ILE A 124 1.28 -4.51 2.18
CA ILE A 124 2.22 -4.42 3.31
C ILE A 124 3.52 -5.10 2.92
N PHE A 125 4.61 -4.33 2.87
CA PHE A 125 5.96 -4.80 2.65
C PHE A 125 6.64 -5.18 3.98
N PHE A 126 7.35 -6.28 4.00
CA PHE A 126 8.14 -6.75 5.13
C PHE A 126 9.62 -6.46 4.88
N ASN A 127 10.32 -6.07 5.94
CA ASN A 127 11.77 -5.98 5.88
C ASN A 127 12.39 -7.39 5.97
N ASN A 128 12.56 -8.06 4.82
CA ASN A 128 13.22 -9.35 4.80
C ASN A 128 14.73 -9.18 4.90
N LYS A 129 15.32 -9.62 6.03
CA LYS A 129 16.77 -9.57 6.27
C LYS A 129 17.56 -10.57 5.42
N LYS A 130 16.92 -11.58 4.82
CA LYS A 130 17.56 -12.62 4.01
C LYS A 130 17.66 -12.23 2.51
N LYS A 131 18.16 -11.03 2.20
CA LYS A 131 18.40 -10.57 0.81
C LYS A 131 19.57 -11.25 0.09
N HIS A 132 20.22 -12.26 0.70
CA HIS A 132 21.35 -12.93 0.09
C HIS A 132 20.92 -14.23 -0.59
N ALA A 133 21.03 -14.21 -1.92
CA ALA A 133 21.08 -15.31 -2.89
C ALA A 133 21.29 -16.71 -2.28
N TRP A 134 20.22 -17.29 -1.73
CA TRP A 134 20.13 -18.72 -1.53
C TRP A 134 18.87 -19.15 -2.24
N VAL A 135 19.05 -19.78 -3.40
CA VAL A 135 17.96 -20.35 -4.20
C VAL A 135 17.26 -21.36 -3.32
N CYS A 136 16.08 -21.00 -2.83
CA CYS A 136 15.30 -21.96 -2.09
C CYS A 136 14.61 -22.89 -3.09
N GLN A 137 15.14 -24.10 -3.19
CA GLN A 137 14.52 -25.19 -3.95
C GLN A 137 13.43 -25.90 -3.14
N ASP A 138 13.24 -25.53 -1.87
CA ASP A 138 12.30 -26.15 -0.95
C ASP A 138 11.09 -25.23 -0.73
N ILE A 139 9.90 -25.69 -1.13
CA ILE A 139 8.67 -24.90 -1.04
C ILE A 139 8.33 -24.48 0.40
N GLU A 140 8.80 -25.24 1.40
CA GLU A 140 8.56 -24.95 2.82
C GLU A 140 9.31 -23.68 3.28
N ASP A 141 10.42 -23.32 2.64
CA ASP A 141 11.21 -22.14 3.02
C ASP A 141 10.74 -20.85 2.31
N TRP A 142 9.86 -20.95 1.30
CA TRP A 142 9.30 -19.77 0.61
C TRP A 142 8.46 -18.89 1.54
N GLU A 143 7.85 -19.47 2.58
CA GLU A 143 7.16 -18.70 3.62
C GLU A 143 8.11 -17.76 4.36
N ASN A 144 9.39 -18.14 4.49
CA ASN A 144 10.44 -17.31 5.09
C ASN A 144 11.00 -16.25 4.11
N GLN A 145 10.57 -16.30 2.84
CA GLN A 145 10.99 -15.36 1.79
C GLN A 145 9.93 -14.32 1.45
N ILE A 146 8.73 -14.41 2.05
CA ILE A 146 7.65 -13.45 1.82
C ILE A 146 8.14 -12.03 2.05
N GLN A 147 7.98 -11.20 1.03
CA GLN A 147 8.37 -9.81 1.04
C GLN A 147 7.18 -8.88 1.13
N ASP A 148 6.02 -9.27 0.60
CA ASP A 148 4.80 -8.50 0.77
C ASP A 148 3.53 -9.35 0.74
N VAL A 149 2.50 -8.79 1.36
CA VAL A 149 1.14 -9.32 1.32
C VAL A 149 0.26 -8.20 0.76
N SER A 150 -0.57 -8.53 -0.22
CA SER A 150 -1.45 -7.57 -0.89
C SER A 150 -2.89 -8.05 -0.91
N LEU A 151 -3.82 -7.12 -0.68
CA LEU A 151 -5.25 -7.32 -0.92
C LEU A 151 -5.64 -6.60 -2.21
N GLN A 152 -6.12 -7.36 -3.20
CA GLN A 152 -6.61 -6.84 -4.47
C GLN A 152 -7.80 -7.67 -4.95
N LYS A 153 -8.90 -7.01 -5.36
CA LYS A 153 -10.09 -7.68 -5.92
C LYS A 153 -10.60 -8.83 -5.03
N ASN A 154 -10.70 -8.58 -3.71
CA ASN A 154 -11.11 -9.55 -2.69
C ASN A 154 -10.23 -10.80 -2.57
N LYS A 155 -8.99 -10.74 -3.06
CA LYS A 155 -8.01 -11.82 -2.93
C LYS A 155 -6.80 -11.32 -2.16
N VAL A 156 -6.30 -12.16 -1.26
CA VAL A 156 -5.04 -11.93 -0.54
C VAL A 156 -3.95 -12.71 -1.24
N TYR A 157 -2.92 -11.99 -1.66
CA TYR A 157 -1.74 -12.53 -2.33
C TYR A 157 -0.53 -12.42 -1.40
N PHE A 158 0.25 -13.50 -1.35
CA PHE A 158 1.55 -13.53 -0.70
C PHE A 158 2.63 -13.57 -1.77
N PHE A 159 3.53 -12.59 -1.75
CA PHE A 159 4.58 -12.47 -2.75
C PHE A 159 5.98 -12.69 -2.16
N ALA A 160 6.83 -13.32 -2.96
CA ALA A 160 8.28 -13.32 -2.78
C ALA A 160 8.93 -12.79 -4.07
N GLU A 161 10.08 -12.12 -3.95
CA GLU A 161 10.92 -11.82 -5.12
C GLU A 161 11.69 -13.07 -5.52
N ASP A 162 11.85 -13.25 -6.83
CA ASP A 162 12.74 -14.25 -7.37
C ASP A 162 14.22 -13.92 -7.15
N TYR A 163 15.09 -14.86 -7.53
CA TYR A 163 16.52 -14.82 -7.30
C TYR A 163 17.21 -13.58 -7.91
N ASP A 164 16.71 -13.07 -9.02
CA ASP A 164 17.32 -11.94 -9.71
C ASP A 164 16.75 -10.58 -9.24
N GLY A 165 15.73 -10.59 -8.37
CA GLY A 165 15.10 -9.38 -7.83
C GLY A 165 14.31 -8.58 -8.87
N PHE A 166 14.03 -9.18 -10.03
CA PHE A 166 13.31 -8.52 -11.13
C PHE A 166 11.87 -8.98 -11.23
N GLU A 167 11.51 -10.18 -10.72
CA GLU A 167 10.16 -10.70 -10.82
C GLU A 167 9.58 -11.09 -9.46
N LYS A 168 8.35 -10.66 -9.20
CA LYS A 168 7.57 -11.10 -8.03
C LYS A 168 6.76 -12.33 -8.38
N LYS A 169 6.80 -13.34 -7.52
CA LYS A 169 6.01 -14.57 -7.68
C LYS A 169 4.93 -14.65 -6.60
N VAL A 170 3.72 -15.00 -7.04
CA VAL A 170 2.62 -15.34 -6.12
C VAL A 170 2.95 -16.71 -5.52
N ILE A 171 3.06 -16.76 -4.20
CA ILE A 171 3.36 -17.99 -3.45
C ILE A 171 2.07 -18.62 -2.95
N GLU A 172 1.11 -17.76 -2.59
CA GLU A 172 -0.18 -18.18 -2.06
C GLU A 172 -1.24 -17.14 -2.44
N GLU A 173 -2.42 -17.63 -2.77
CA GLU A 173 -3.62 -16.84 -3.08
C GLU A 173 -4.77 -17.35 -2.22
N ILE A 174 -5.45 -16.45 -1.52
CA ILE A 174 -6.62 -16.76 -0.70
C ILE A 174 -7.79 -15.87 -1.12
N GLU A 175 -8.90 -16.50 -1.49
CA GLU A 175 -10.18 -15.83 -1.72
C GLU A 175 -10.88 -15.53 -0.39
N LEU A 176 -11.46 -14.34 -0.27
CA LEU A 176 -12.11 -13.84 0.96
C LEU A 176 -13.62 -14.07 0.99
#